data_AF-A0A7S0ELC2-F1
#
_entry.id   AF-A0A7S0ELC2-F1
#
_cell.length_a   1.000
_cell.length_b   1.000
_cell.length_c   1.000
_cell.angle_alpha   90.00
_cell.angle_beta   90.00
_cell.angle_gamma   90.00
#
_symmetry.space_group_name_H-M   'P 1'
#
loop_
_entity.id
_entity.type
_entity.pdbx_description
1 polymer ?
#
loop_
_entity_poly.entity_id
_entity_poly.type
_entity_poly.pdbx_seq_one_letter_code
_entity_poly.pdbx_strand_id
1 'polypeptide(L)'
;QLPGLALTCLHVAMLETRPAQTRDYEFASLSQHFHRDANVMGCTVDQGRFRVYSDWRTHGDGFGRMLVHGMPDDDTPNQRTAAGKALQRLLELDKYRALALLALPFAQKLTPRIEALSEELLMLTNAIGGGGGGGGGEGDA
;
A
#
# COMPACT_ATOMS: atom_id res chain seq x y z
N GLN A 1 17.83 8.41 -10.45
CA GLN A 1 16.64 9.02 -11.10
C GLN A 1 16.38 8.25 -12.38
N LEU A 2 15.19 7.67 -12.57
CA LEU A 2 14.79 7.15 -13.88
C LEU A 2 14.37 8.36 -14.74
N PRO A 3 15.11 8.69 -15.80
CA PRO A 3 14.75 9.76 -16.71
C PRO A 3 13.45 9.37 -17.41
N GLY A 4 12.54 10.32 -17.61
CA GLY A 4 11.16 10.06 -18.00
C GLY A 4 11.01 9.05 -19.14
N LEU A 5 10.37 7.91 -18.86
CA LEU A 5 9.71 6.98 -19.81
C LEU A 5 9.06 5.76 -19.12
N ALA A 6 9.31 5.52 -17.82
CA ALA A 6 8.68 4.43 -17.06
C ALA A 6 8.01 4.94 -15.77
N LEU A 7 6.76 4.53 -15.54
CA LEU A 7 6.02 4.83 -14.30
C LEU A 7 6.42 3.91 -13.15
N THR A 8 6.63 2.62 -13.44
CA THR A 8 7.07 1.61 -12.48
C THR A 8 8.02 0.64 -13.15
N CYS A 9 8.97 0.12 -12.39
CA CYS A 9 9.91 -0.91 -12.78
C CYS A 9 9.95 -1.94 -11.65
N LEU A 10 9.75 -3.22 -11.95
CA LEU A 10 9.61 -4.26 -10.94
C LEU A 10 10.36 -5.53 -11.35
N HIS A 11 11.21 -6.05 -10.47
CA HIS A 11 11.69 -7.43 -10.57
C HIS A 11 10.71 -8.34 -9.84
N VAL A 12 10.17 -9.31 -10.56
CA VAL A 12 9.33 -10.36 -9.98
C VAL A 12 10.02 -11.71 -10.13
N ALA A 13 10.23 -12.39 -9.01
CA ALA A 13 10.68 -13.77 -9.00
C ALA A 13 9.51 -14.66 -8.59
N MET A 14 9.22 -15.68 -9.39
CA MET A 14 8.22 -16.68 -9.11
C MET A 14 8.88 -18.02 -8.83
N LEU A 15 8.62 -18.58 -7.65
CA LEU A 15 9.22 -19.80 -7.15
C LEU A 15 8.14 -20.87 -7.03
N GLU A 16 8.40 -22.03 -7.66
CA GLU A 16 7.42 -23.13 -7.76
C GLU A 16 7.11 -23.77 -6.40
N THR A 17 8.07 -23.79 -5.49
CA THR A 17 7.93 -24.46 -4.20
C THR A 17 8.43 -23.59 -3.06
N ARG A 18 7.65 -23.61 -1.98
CA ARG A 18 8.11 -23.24 -0.65
C ARG A 18 9.05 -24.36 -0.17
N PRO A 19 10.31 -24.09 0.24
CA PRO A 19 11.06 -25.08 0.99
C PRO A 19 10.29 -25.42 2.27
N ALA A 20 10.25 -26.70 2.66
CA ALA A 20 9.41 -27.24 3.74
C ALA A 20 9.76 -26.77 5.16
N GLN A 21 10.29 -25.57 5.35
CA GLN A 21 10.98 -25.16 6.58
C GLN A 21 10.38 -23.89 7.20
N THR A 22 10.46 -23.87 8.52
CA THR A 22 9.85 -23.01 9.54
C THR A 22 9.88 -21.51 9.20
N ARG A 23 8.88 -20.76 9.69
CA ARG A 23 8.70 -19.29 9.52
C ARG A 23 10.00 -18.47 9.61
N ASP A 24 10.93 -18.87 10.47
CA ASP A 24 12.19 -18.14 10.70
C ASP A 24 13.20 -18.29 9.56
N TYR A 25 13.21 -19.44 8.86
CA TYR A 25 14.05 -19.68 7.69
C TYR A 25 13.55 -18.88 6.47
N GLU A 26 12.24 -18.69 6.38
CA GLU A 26 11.63 -17.86 5.34
C GLU A 26 12.01 -16.40 5.49
N PHE A 27 11.93 -15.81 6.68
CA PHE A 27 12.25 -14.38 6.82
C PHE A 27 13.74 -14.10 6.55
N ALA A 28 14.65 -14.95 7.04
CA ALA A 28 16.07 -14.80 6.77
C ALA A 28 16.38 -14.90 5.26
N SER A 29 15.82 -15.89 4.57
CA SER A 29 16.00 -16.05 3.11
C SER A 29 15.27 -14.99 2.27
N LEU A 30 14.18 -14.41 2.76
CA LEU A 30 13.49 -13.28 2.13
C LEU A 30 14.31 -11.99 2.27
N SER A 31 14.86 -11.74 3.46
CA SER A 31 15.54 -10.49 3.81
C SER A 31 16.73 -10.16 2.92
N GLN A 32 17.40 -11.17 2.33
CA GLN A 32 18.51 -10.97 1.40
C GLN A 32 18.10 -10.32 0.07
N HIS A 33 16.81 -10.35 -0.28
CA HIS A 33 16.27 -9.79 -1.52
C HIS A 33 15.65 -8.40 -1.35
N PHE A 34 15.51 -7.94 -0.10
CA PHE A 34 14.86 -6.68 0.26
C PHE A 34 15.82 -5.76 1.01
N HIS A 35 15.41 -4.51 1.26
CA HIS A 35 16.19 -3.62 2.12
C HIS A 35 16.32 -4.20 3.54
N ARG A 36 17.51 -4.11 4.15
CA ARG A 36 17.83 -4.71 5.45
C ARG A 36 16.98 -4.15 6.60
N ASP A 37 16.52 -2.91 6.45
CA ASP A 37 15.66 -2.15 7.36
C ASP A 37 14.18 -2.16 6.93
N ALA A 38 13.82 -2.87 5.87
CA ALA A 38 12.45 -2.84 5.37
C ALA A 38 11.48 -3.71 6.18
N ASN A 39 10.29 -3.15 6.39
CA ASN A 39 9.11 -3.93 6.74
C ASN A 39 8.62 -4.67 5.49
N VAL A 40 9.03 -5.93 5.34
CA VAL A 40 8.55 -6.80 4.26
C VAL A 40 7.06 -7.10 4.49
N MET A 41 6.23 -6.69 3.53
CA MET A 41 4.80 -7.01 3.56
C MET A 41 4.53 -8.30 2.81
N GLY A 42 3.63 -9.12 3.34
CA GLY A 42 3.25 -10.40 2.75
C GLY A 42 1.74 -10.57 2.68
N CYS A 43 1.25 -11.13 1.57
CA CYS A 43 -0.17 -11.47 1.41
C CYS A 43 -0.34 -12.80 0.65
N THR A 44 -1.53 -13.36 0.72
CA THR A 44 -1.92 -14.51 -0.11
C THR A 44 -2.89 -14.05 -1.18
N VAL A 45 -2.73 -14.56 -2.41
CA VAL A 45 -3.60 -14.27 -3.55
C VAL A 45 -4.16 -15.56 -4.14
N ASP A 46 -5.15 -15.41 -5.03
CA ASP A 46 -5.77 -16.52 -5.74
C ASP A 46 -6.25 -17.64 -4.80
N GLN A 47 -7.11 -17.28 -3.83
CA GLN A 47 -7.66 -18.21 -2.83
C GLN A 47 -6.58 -18.94 -2.00
N GLY A 48 -5.42 -18.32 -1.81
CA GLY A 48 -4.33 -18.89 -1.01
C GLY A 48 -3.31 -19.71 -1.80
N ARG A 49 -3.47 -19.85 -3.13
CA ARG A 49 -2.56 -20.61 -3.99
C ARG A 49 -1.16 -20.00 -4.09
N PHE A 50 -1.07 -18.67 -3.99
CA PHE A 50 0.20 -17.98 -4.05
C PHE A 50 0.40 -17.07 -2.84
N ARG A 51 1.65 -17.01 -2.36
CA ARG A 51 2.07 -16.04 -1.34
C ARG A 51 3.03 -15.05 -1.96
N VAL A 52 2.76 -13.77 -1.72
CA VAL A 52 3.48 -12.64 -2.31
C VAL A 52 4.16 -11.86 -1.22
N TYR A 53 5.41 -11.45 -1.46
CA TYR A 53 6.20 -10.59 -0.57
C TYR A 53 6.77 -9.40 -1.33
N SER A 54 6.73 -8.22 -0.72
CA SER A 54 7.38 -7.01 -1.24
C SER A 54 7.68 -6.02 -0.10
N ASP A 55 8.78 -5.27 -0.22
CA ASP A 55 9.05 -4.12 0.63
C ASP A 55 8.46 -2.80 0.08
N TRP A 56 7.87 -2.83 -1.12
CA TRP A 56 7.32 -1.67 -1.83
C TRP A 56 8.28 -0.49 -1.97
N ARG A 57 9.58 -0.76 -1.96
CA ARG A 57 10.64 0.25 -2.12
C ARG A 57 11.31 0.09 -3.47
N THR A 58 11.80 1.20 -4.00
CA THR A 58 12.69 1.19 -5.16
C THR A 58 14.11 0.94 -4.68
N HIS A 59 14.78 -0.04 -5.29
CA HIS A 59 16.15 -0.43 -4.96
C HIS A 59 17.16 0.40 -5.76
N GLY A 60 18.46 0.22 -5.49
CA GLY A 60 19.53 1.00 -6.13
C GLY A 60 19.60 0.90 -7.66
N ASP A 61 19.01 -0.14 -8.24
CA ASP A 61 18.87 -0.35 -9.69
C ASP A 61 17.65 0.37 -10.30
N GLY A 62 16.81 1.01 -9.49
CA GLY A 62 15.59 1.65 -9.94
C GLY A 62 14.37 0.73 -10.02
N PHE A 63 14.48 -0.53 -9.59
CA PHE A 63 13.37 -1.49 -9.62
C PHE A 63 12.85 -1.79 -8.22
N GLY A 64 11.54 -1.97 -8.09
CA GLY A 64 10.96 -2.64 -6.94
C GLY A 64 11.27 -4.14 -6.94
N ARG A 65 11.00 -4.81 -5.81
CA ARG A 65 11.15 -6.26 -5.66
C ARG A 65 9.83 -6.90 -5.24
N MET A 66 9.48 -7.99 -5.90
CA MET A 66 8.35 -8.83 -5.51
C MET A 66 8.74 -10.31 -5.64
N LEU A 67 8.47 -11.07 -4.59
CA LEU A 67 8.66 -12.51 -4.58
C LEU A 67 7.32 -13.21 -4.48
N VAL A 68 7.10 -14.19 -5.35
CA VAL A 68 5.85 -14.97 -5.41
C VAL A 68 6.20 -16.44 -5.22
N HIS A 69 5.61 -17.09 -4.23
CA HIS A 69 5.73 -18.52 -3.99
C HIS A 69 4.42 -19.23 -4.32
N GLY A 70 4.52 -20.30 -5.10
CA GLY A 70 3.48 -21.32 -5.19
C GLY A 70 3.39 -22.12 -3.88
N MET A 71 2.20 -22.60 -3.55
CA MET A 71 2.02 -23.53 -2.44
C MET A 71 2.42 -24.95 -2.89
N PRO A 72 3.21 -25.70 -2.09
CA PRO A 72 3.79 -26.98 -2.49
C PRO A 72 2.78 -28.09 -2.84
N ASP A 73 1.52 -27.98 -2.41
CA ASP A 73 0.51 -29.04 -2.59
C ASP A 73 -0.52 -28.73 -3.69
N ASP A 74 -0.33 -27.68 -4.50
CA ASP A 74 -1.27 -27.32 -5.58
C ASP A 74 -0.93 -28.01 -6.91
N ASP A 75 -1.19 -29.32 -7.00
CA ASP A 75 -1.07 -30.10 -8.25
C ASP A 75 -2.27 -29.89 -9.20
N THR A 76 -3.09 -28.84 -9.00
CA THR A 76 -4.29 -28.68 -9.81
C THR A 76 -3.96 -28.39 -11.28
N PRO A 77 -4.77 -28.94 -12.22
CA PRO A 77 -4.71 -28.55 -13.61
C PRO A 77 -4.81 -27.01 -13.71
N ASN A 78 -3.93 -26.41 -14.51
CA ASN A 78 -3.84 -24.96 -14.75
C ASN A 78 -3.05 -24.12 -13.74
N GLN A 79 -2.24 -24.70 -12.85
CA GLN A 79 -1.38 -23.94 -11.93
C GLN A 79 -0.55 -22.85 -12.64
N ARG A 80 0.04 -23.17 -13.80
CA ARG A 80 0.79 -22.19 -14.62
C ARG A 80 -0.09 -21.05 -15.16
N THR A 81 -1.32 -21.36 -15.56
CA THR A 81 -2.28 -20.34 -16.01
C THR A 81 -2.74 -19.46 -14.85
N ALA A 82 -2.98 -20.06 -13.68
CA ALA A 82 -3.33 -19.34 -12.45
C ALA A 82 -2.19 -18.41 -12.03
N ALA A 83 -0.95 -18.88 -12.07
CA ALA A 83 0.27 -18.11 -11.84
C ALA A 83 0.36 -16.88 -12.77
N GLY A 84 0.17 -17.06 -14.08
CA GLY A 84 0.18 -15.95 -15.03
C GLY A 84 -0.90 -14.90 -14.74
N LYS A 85 -2.13 -15.35 -14.42
CA LYS A 85 -3.25 -14.46 -14.06
C LYS A 85 -2.99 -13.72 -12.74
N ALA A 86 -2.41 -14.39 -11.75
CA ALA A 86 -2.04 -13.77 -10.48
C ALA A 86 -0.96 -12.70 -10.69
N LEU A 87 0.09 -13.03 -11.45
CA LEU A 87 1.17 -12.11 -11.77
C LEU A 87 0.65 -10.88 -12.53
N GLN A 88 -0.20 -11.07 -13.54
CA GLN A 88 -0.79 -9.96 -14.29
C GLN A 88 -1.52 -8.98 -13.35
N ARG A 89 -2.36 -9.50 -12.44
CA ARG A 89 -3.10 -8.67 -11.47
C ARG A 89 -2.17 -7.94 -10.50
N LEU A 90 -1.09 -8.59 -10.06
CA LEU A 90 -0.09 -7.95 -9.20
C LEU A 90 0.62 -6.80 -9.91
N LEU A 91 0.98 -6.99 -11.18
CA LEU A 91 1.60 -5.95 -12.01
C LEU A 91 0.63 -4.80 -12.29
N GLU A 92 -0.65 -5.10 -12.52
CA GLU A 92 -1.69 -4.07 -12.65
C GLU A 92 -1.86 -3.28 -11.35
N LEU A 93 -1.85 -3.96 -10.20
CA LEU A 93 -1.97 -3.30 -8.89
C LEU A 93 -0.79 -2.37 -8.61
N ASP A 94 0.45 -2.77 -8.91
CA ASP A 94 1.61 -1.87 -8.77
C ASP A 94 1.49 -0.64 -9.67
N LYS A 95 1.02 -0.79 -10.92
CA LYS A 95 0.75 0.33 -11.83
C LYS A 95 -0.30 1.26 -11.26
N TYR A 96 -1.43 0.74 -10.80
CA TYR A 96 -2.50 1.57 -10.23
C TYR A 96 -2.04 2.28 -8.96
N ARG A 97 -1.28 1.62 -8.09
CA ARG A 97 -0.68 2.24 -6.91
C ARG A 97 0.25 3.38 -7.32
N ALA A 98 1.14 3.15 -8.29
CA ALA A 98 2.06 4.20 -8.77
C ALA A 98 1.30 5.39 -9.37
N LEU A 99 0.27 5.14 -10.18
CA LEU A 99 -0.61 6.19 -10.73
C LEU A 99 -1.31 6.99 -9.62
N ALA A 100 -1.87 6.31 -8.62
CA ALA A 100 -2.53 6.97 -7.49
C ALA A 100 -1.55 7.84 -6.70
N LEU A 101 -0.30 7.39 -6.55
CA LEU A 101 0.74 8.13 -5.82
C LEU A 101 1.31 9.31 -6.60
N LEU A 102 1.04 9.47 -7.90
CA LEU A 102 1.39 10.70 -8.64
C LEU A 102 0.70 11.94 -8.04
N ALA A 103 -0.50 11.79 -7.52
CA ALA A 103 -1.26 12.87 -6.90
C ALA A 103 -0.85 13.13 -5.44
N LEU A 104 -0.19 12.18 -4.78
CA LEU A 104 0.21 12.30 -3.37
C LEU A 104 1.04 13.56 -3.06
N PRO A 105 2.12 13.90 -3.78
CA PRO A 105 2.92 15.09 -3.46
C PRO A 105 2.13 16.38 -3.66
N PHE A 106 1.13 16.38 -4.55
CA PHE A 106 0.22 17.52 -4.70
C PHE A 106 -0.75 17.60 -3.52
N ALA A 107 -1.36 16.47 -3.14
CA ALA A 107 -2.26 16.41 -1.99
C ALA A 107 -1.59 16.87 -0.69
N GLN A 108 -0.36 16.39 -0.41
CA GLN A 108 0.41 16.78 0.77
C GLN A 108 0.71 18.29 0.83
N LYS A 109 0.93 18.94 -0.32
CA LYS A 109 1.13 20.40 -0.38
C LYS A 109 -0.14 21.18 -0.09
N LEU A 110 -1.31 20.62 -0.40
CA LEU A 110 -2.61 21.25 -0.13
C LEU A 110 -3.08 21.04 1.31
N THR A 111 -2.61 19.99 2.00
CA THR A 111 -3.04 19.64 3.36
C THR A 111 -3.09 20.84 4.33
N PRO A 112 -2.03 21.68 4.46
CA PRO A 112 -2.07 22.79 5.42
C PRO A 112 -3.13 23.84 5.08
N ARG A 113 -3.41 24.04 3.79
CA ARG A 113 -4.44 24.98 3.34
C ARG A 113 -5.84 24.45 3.63
N ILE A 114 -6.06 23.15 3.46
CA ILE A 114 -7.33 22.50 3.80
C ILE A 114 -7.56 22.60 5.31
N GLU A 115 -6.54 22.33 6.13
CA GLU A 115 -6.62 22.43 7.59
C GLU A 115 -6.98 23.84 8.05
N ALA A 116 -6.33 24.88 7.51
CA ALA A 116 -6.65 26.27 7.83
C ALA A 116 -8.11 26.64 7.49
N LEU A 117 -8.61 26.18 6.33
CA LEU A 117 -10.01 26.39 5.94
C LEU A 117 -10.98 25.63 6.86
N SER A 118 -10.63 24.41 7.28
CA SER A 118 -11.42 23.64 8.24
C SER A 118 -11.50 24.34 9.60
N GLU A 119 -10.40 24.95 10.06
CA GLU A 119 -10.37 25.73 11.31
C GLU A 119 -11.23 26.99 11.21
N GLU A 120 -11.13 27.74 10.10
CA GLU A 120 -11.96 28.91 9.84
C GLU A 120 -13.45 28.57 9.82
N LEU A 121 -13.83 27.48 9.15
CA LEU A 121 -15.20 26.97 9.14
C LEU A 121 -15.69 26.60 10.54
N LEU A 122 -14.85 25.97 11.35
CA LEU A 122 -15.19 25.60 12.73
C LEU A 122 -15.44 26.85 13.60
N MET A 123 -14.58 27.87 13.47
CA MET A 123 -14.74 29.15 14.17
C MET A 123 -16.07 29.83 13.81
N LEU A 124 -16.38 29.92 12.51
CA LEU A 124 -17.64 30.52 12.03
C LEU A 124 -18.87 29.74 12.53
N THR A 125 -18.81 28.41 12.48
CA THR A 125 -19.92 27.54 12.94
C THR A 125 -20.17 27.73 14.44
N ASN A 126 -19.11 27.84 15.25
CA ASN A 126 -19.23 28.09 16.68
C ASN A 126 -19.78 29.49 16.99
N ALA A 127 -19.41 30.51 16.22
CA ALA A 127 -19.95 31.86 16.39
C ALA A 127 -21.47 31.91 16.15
N ILE A 128 -21.97 31.16 15.17
CA ILE A 128 -23.40 31.04 14.90
C ILE A 128 -24.11 30.24 16.01
N GLY A 129 -23.53 29.12 16.46
CA GLY A 129 -24.11 28.28 17.51
C GLY A 129 -24.10 28.92 18.90
N GLY A 130 -23.09 29.73 19.22
CA GLY A 130 -22.96 30.44 20.50
C GLY A 130 -23.88 31.65 20.66
N GLY A 131 -24.42 32.18 19.56
CA GLY A 131 -25.39 33.29 19.57
C GLY A 131 -26.79 32.93 20.07
N GLY A 132 -27.07 31.64 20.32
CA GLY A 132 -28.38 31.14 20.77
C GLY A 132 -28.56 31.00 22.28
N GLY A 133 -27.56 31.36 23.11
CA GLY A 133 -27.54 31.09 24.55
C GLY A 133 -27.75 32.29 25.49
N GLY A 134 -28.22 33.44 24.99
CA GLY A 134 -28.41 34.65 25.79
C GLY A 134 -29.89 35.01 25.97
N GLY A 135 -30.65 34.23 26.70
CA GLY A 135 -32.07 34.52 26.95
C GLY A 135 -32.68 33.65 28.04
N GLY A 136 -32.29 33.87 29.29
CA GLY A 136 -32.96 33.23 30.42
C GLY A 136 -32.28 33.50 31.75
N GLY A 137 -32.68 34.58 32.43
CA GLY A 137 -32.33 34.76 33.84
C GLY A 137 -32.39 36.20 34.35
N GLU A 138 -33.53 36.87 34.24
CA GLU A 138 -33.87 37.93 35.20
C GLU A 138 -35.31 37.69 35.63
N GLY A 139 -35.43 37.06 36.81
CA GLY A 139 -36.68 36.94 37.53
C GLY A 139 -36.94 38.26 38.24
N ASP A 140 -38.10 38.83 37.99
CA ASP A 140 -38.72 39.82 38.87
C ASP A 140 -40.21 39.51 39.01
N ALA A 141 -40.67 39.65 40.26
CA ALA A 141 -42.00 39.41 40.83
C ALA A 141 -42.44 37.95 41.11
#